data_AF-A0A972N6V4-F1
#
_entry.id   AF-A0A972N6V4-F1
#
_cell.length_a   1.000
_cell.length_b   1.000
_cell.length_c   1.000
_cell.angle_alpha   90.00
_cell.angle_beta   90.00
_cell.angle_gamma   90.00
#
_symmetry.space_group_name_H-M   'P 1'
#
loop_
_entity.id
_entity.type
_entity.pdbx_description
1 polymer ?
#
loop_
_entity_poly.entity_id
_entity_poly.type
_entity_poly.pdbx_seq_one_letter_code
_entity_poly.pdbx_strand_id
1 'polypeptide(L)'
;EFRRVIAELQMGIPRAEALRRMAQRAGVPELTSFVVILIQSERLGASITRVLHAQAEAMRVRRRQRAEEEAHKAPVKMMIPLVLFVFPALFIVIVGPALPRLFAAFGK
;
A
#
# COMPACT_ATOMS: atom_id res chain seq x y z
N GLU A 1 35.66 5.72 22.57
CA GLU A 1 34.43 4.91 22.32
C GLU A 1 34.64 3.53 21.70
N PHE A 2 35.05 3.37 20.43
CA PHE A 2 35.18 2.01 19.82
C PHE A 2 36.16 1.06 20.53
N ARG A 3 37.32 1.55 21.01
CA ARG A 3 38.23 0.74 21.85
C ARG A 3 37.56 0.25 23.14
N ARG A 4 36.63 1.04 23.70
CA ARG A 4 35.86 0.67 24.90
C ARG A 4 34.82 -0.40 24.60
N VAL A 5 34.17 -0.33 23.43
CA VAL A 5 33.29 -1.40 22.94
C VAL A 5 34.06 -2.71 22.79
N ILE A 6 35.26 -2.68 22.22
CA ILE A 6 36.11 -3.88 22.09
C ILE A 6 36.48 -4.46 23.46
N ALA A 7 36.82 -3.62 24.44
CA ALA A 7 37.10 -4.06 25.80
C ALA A 7 35.84 -4.65 26.48
N GLU A 8 34.68 -4.03 26.33
CA GLU A 8 33.39 -4.54 26.84
C GLU A 8 33.05 -5.92 26.23
N LEU A 9 33.28 -6.10 24.92
CA LEU A 9 33.13 -7.38 24.23
C LEU A 9 34.06 -8.46 24.79
N GLN A 10 35.33 -8.12 25.07
CA GLN A 10 36.31 -9.04 25.67
C GLN A 10 35.95 -9.44 27.11
N MET A 11 35.19 -8.59 27.81
CA MET A 11 34.64 -8.88 29.14
C MET A 11 33.33 -9.69 29.09
N GLY A 12 32.90 -10.14 27.92
CA GLY A 12 31.70 -10.98 27.74
C GLY A 12 30.39 -10.21 27.63
N ILE A 13 30.43 -8.88 27.49
CA ILE A 13 29.22 -8.08 27.28
C ILE A 13 28.68 -8.32 25.87
N PRO A 14 27.36 -8.56 25.69
CA PRO A 14 26.78 -8.75 24.37
C PRO A 14 27.03 -7.56 23.44
N ARG A 15 27.38 -7.83 22.17
CA ARG A 15 27.69 -6.80 21.15
C ARG A 15 26.63 -5.73 21.00
N ALA A 16 25.36 -6.14 20.99
CA ALA A 16 24.23 -5.22 20.91
C ALA A 16 24.14 -4.28 22.12
N GLU A 17 24.53 -4.76 23.29
CA GLU A 17 24.52 -3.97 24.52
C GLU A 17 25.70 -3.01 24.58
N ALA A 18 26.91 -3.47 24.23
CA ALA A 18 28.10 -2.64 24.17
C ALA A 18 27.95 -1.47 23.16
N LEU A 19 27.35 -1.73 22.00
CA LEU A 19 27.05 -0.69 21.01
C LEU A 19 25.98 0.30 21.49
N ARG A 20 24.93 -0.15 22.19
CA ARG A 20 23.93 0.77 22.81
C ARG A 20 24.55 1.67 23.86
N ARG A 21 25.40 1.12 24.74
CA ARG A 21 26.13 1.89 25.76
C ARG A 21 27.05 2.92 25.12
N MET A 22 27.72 2.56 24.01
CA MET A 22 28.53 3.49 23.23
C MET A 22 27.70 4.66 22.67
N ALA A 23 26.55 4.38 22.05
CA ALA A 23 25.67 5.41 21.49
C ALA A 23 25.14 6.37 22.57
N GLN A 24 24.73 5.84 23.72
CA GLN A 24 24.26 6.66 24.85
C GLN A 24 25.34 7.60 25.39
N ARG A 25 26.60 7.14 25.49
CA ARG A 25 27.72 7.96 25.97
C ARG A 25 28.17 9.01 24.96
N ALA A 26 28.06 8.72 23.67
CA ALA A 26 28.42 9.65 22.61
C ALA A 26 27.44 10.83 22.52
N GLY A 27 26.17 10.64 22.89
CA GLY A 27 25.16 11.70 22.91
C GLY A 27 24.79 12.26 21.52
N VAL A 28 25.26 11.61 20.45
CA VAL A 28 25.00 12.00 19.06
C VAL A 28 23.76 11.24 18.56
N PRO A 29 22.66 11.93 18.20
CA PRO A 29 21.42 11.30 17.74
C PRO A 29 21.61 10.38 16.52
N GLU A 30 22.46 10.79 15.57
CA GLU A 30 22.75 10.07 14.34
C GLU A 30 23.42 8.72 14.61
N LEU A 31 24.38 8.71 15.54
CA LEU A 31 25.08 7.49 15.95
C LEU A 31 24.13 6.51 16.66
N THR A 32 23.17 7.03 17.42
CA THR A 32 22.17 6.21 18.12
C THR A 32 21.25 5.50 17.13
N SER A 33 20.75 6.22 16.12
CA SER A 33 19.96 5.62 15.03
C SER A 33 20.75 4.57 14.26
N PHE A 34 22.02 4.85 13.95
CA PHE A 34 22.90 3.90 13.27
C PHE A 34 23.08 2.59 14.06
N VAL A 35 23.36 2.69 15.36
CA VAL A 35 23.51 1.52 16.25
C VAL A 35 22.23 0.69 16.35
N VAL A 36 21.06 1.33 16.40
CA VAL A 36 19.76 0.63 16.44
C VAL A 36 19.53 -0.19 15.16
N ILE A 37 19.88 0.34 13.99
CA ILE A 37 19.77 -0.36 12.70
C ILE A 37 20.76 -1.54 12.65
N LEU A 38 22.01 -1.31 13.08
CA LEU A 38 23.05 -2.34 13.11
C LEU A 38 22.63 -3.53 13.99
N ILE A 39 22.11 -3.27 15.19
CA ILE A 39 21.62 -4.31 16.11
C ILE A 39 20.42 -5.08 15.53
N GLN A 40 19.51 -4.38 14.83
CA GLN A 40 18.39 -5.04 14.16
C GLN A 40 18.87 -5.96 13.03
N SER A 41 19.88 -5.55 12.26
CA SER A 41 20.46 -6.38 11.20
C SER A 41 21.14 -7.65 11.73
N GLU A 42 21.77 -7.59 12.91
CA GLU A 42 22.43 -8.73 13.55
C GLU A 42 21.46 -9.75 14.15
N ARG A 43 20.33 -9.30 14.72
CA ARG A 43 19.31 -10.20 15.31
C ARG A 43 18.58 -11.05 14.26
N LEU A 44 18.61 -10.64 13.00
CA LEU A 44 17.90 -11.26 11.89
C LEU A 44 18.69 -12.40 11.22
N GLY A 45 19.35 -13.27 11.96
CA GLY A 45 20.18 -14.38 11.44
C GLY A 45 19.52 -15.36 10.43
N ALA A 46 18.30 -15.14 9.95
CA ALA A 46 17.64 -15.87 8.87
C ALA A 46 17.21 -14.93 7.71
N SER A 47 18.08 -14.86 6.70
CA SER A 47 17.78 -14.52 5.30
C SER A 47 17.05 -13.19 5.03
N ILE A 48 17.80 -12.08 5.05
CA ILE A 48 17.41 -10.84 4.36
C ILE A 48 17.00 -11.13 2.90
N THR A 49 17.58 -12.15 2.28
CA THR A 49 17.23 -12.67 0.96
C THR A 49 15.76 -13.11 0.87
N ARG A 50 15.21 -13.82 1.87
CA ARG A 50 13.78 -14.20 1.90
C ARG A 50 12.87 -12.98 2.08
N VAL A 51 13.25 -12.05 2.94
CA VAL A 51 12.49 -10.80 3.15
C VAL A 51 12.47 -9.97 1.86
N LEU A 52 13.62 -9.81 1.20
CA LEU A 52 13.73 -9.11 -0.08
C LEU A 52 13.00 -9.84 -1.22
N HIS A 53 13.03 -11.17 -1.27
CA HIS A 53 12.26 -11.94 -2.26
C HIS A 53 10.75 -11.79 -2.05
N ALA A 54 10.28 -11.92 -0.80
CA ALA A 54 8.87 -11.72 -0.48
C ALA A 54 8.43 -10.28 -0.80
N GLN A 55 9.28 -9.28 -0.51
CA GLN A 55 8.99 -7.89 -0.79
C GLN A 55 9.02 -7.59 -2.30
N ALA A 56 9.94 -8.18 -3.05
CA ALA A 56 9.99 -8.06 -4.50
C ALA A 56 8.75 -8.66 -5.18
N GLU A 57 8.28 -9.81 -4.69
CA GLU A 57 7.06 -10.44 -5.20
C GLU A 57 5.81 -9.62 -4.88
N ALA A 58 5.70 -9.13 -3.64
CA ALA A 58 4.65 -8.21 -3.25
C ALA A 58 4.64 -6.92 -4.11
N MET A 59 5.81 -6.38 -4.46
CA MET A 59 5.91 -5.21 -5.35
C MET A 59 5.42 -5.49 -6.78
N ARG A 60 5.71 -6.67 -7.34
CA ARG A 60 5.21 -7.07 -8.67
C ARG A 60 3.69 -7.19 -8.68
N VAL A 61 3.13 -7.86 -7.67
CA VAL A 61 1.67 -8.00 -7.50
C VAL A 61 1.01 -6.62 -7.38
N ARG A 62 1.57 -5.74 -6.55
CA ARG A 62 1.01 -4.39 -6.32
C ARG A 62 1.07 -3.52 -7.59
N ARG A 63 2.11 -3.66 -8.43
CA ARG A 63 2.19 -2.97 -9.72
C ARG A 63 1.10 -3.44 -10.68
N ARG A 64 0.83 -4.74 -10.72
CA ARG A 64 -0.24 -5.33 -11.53
C ARG A 64 -1.62 -4.88 -11.03
N GLN A 65 -1.86 -4.92 -9.73
CA GLN A 65 -3.11 -4.46 -9.11
C GLN A 65 -3.41 -2.99 -9.40
N ARG A 66 -2.40 -2.09 -9.41
CA ARG A 66 -2.61 -0.69 -9.79
C ARG A 66 -3.06 -0.55 -11.25
N ALA A 67 -2.47 -1.34 -12.16
CA ALA A 67 -2.89 -1.34 -13.55
C ALA A 67 -4.31 -1.90 -13.70
N GLU A 68 -4.65 -2.95 -12.95
CA GLU A 68 -5.99 -3.52 -12.91
C GLU A 68 -7.01 -2.54 -12.28
N GLU A 69 -6.66 -1.80 -11.22
CA GLU A 69 -7.50 -0.74 -10.64
C GLU A 69 -7.82 0.36 -11.65
N GLU A 70 -6.83 0.82 -12.42
CA GLU A 70 -7.08 1.81 -13.47
C GLU A 70 -7.96 1.23 -14.59
N ALA A 71 -7.79 -0.05 -14.93
CA ALA A 71 -8.67 -0.74 -15.88
C ALA A 71 -10.10 -0.88 -15.34
N HIS A 72 -10.28 -1.17 -14.05
CA HIS A 72 -11.60 -1.29 -13.41
C HIS A 72 -12.34 0.03 -13.25
N LYS A 73 -11.65 1.17 -13.37
CA LYS A 73 -12.29 2.50 -13.46
C LYS A 73 -12.86 2.78 -14.86
N ALA A 74 -12.42 2.08 -15.90
CA ALA A 74 -12.88 2.30 -17.27
C ALA A 74 -14.37 1.99 -17.49
N PRO A 75 -14.94 0.86 -17.00
CA PRO A 75 -16.36 0.56 -17.12
C PRO A 75 -17.25 1.63 -16.50
N VAL A 76 -16.89 2.16 -15.33
CA VAL A 76 -17.67 3.20 -14.64
C VAL A 76 -17.71 4.49 -15.46
N LYS A 77 -16.58 4.86 -16.07
CA LYS A 77 -16.53 6.01 -17.00
C LYS A 77 -17.36 5.77 -18.26
N MET A 78 -17.44 4.53 -18.76
CA MET A 78 -18.26 4.15 -19.91
C MET A 78 -19.76 4.06 -19.59
N MET A 79 -20.14 3.80 -18.32
CA MET A 79 -21.54 3.75 -17.90
C MET A 79 -22.24 5.11 -18.00
N ILE A 80 -21.53 6.22 -17.74
CA ILE A 80 -22.14 7.56 -17.73
C ILE A 80 -22.72 7.92 -19.12
N PRO A 81 -21.95 7.84 -20.23
CA PRO A 81 -22.52 8.01 -21.57
C PRO A 81 -23.63 7.01 -21.88
N LEU A 82 -23.43 5.73 -21.52
CA LEU A 82 -24.41 4.69 -21.82
C LEU A 82 -25.78 5.01 -21.19
N VAL A 83 -25.81 5.39 -19.91
CA VAL A 83 -27.04 5.77 -19.23
C VAL A 83 -27.60 7.05 -19.85
N LEU A 84 -26.78 8.08 -20.11
CA LEU A 84 -27.26 9.35 -20.65
C LEU A 84 -27.92 9.20 -22.04
N PHE A 85 -27.45 8.29 -22.89
CA PHE A 85 -27.97 8.12 -24.25
C PHE A 85 -28.97 6.98 -24.39
N VAL A 86 -28.72 5.83 -23.76
CA VAL A 86 -29.58 4.63 -23.92
C VAL A 86 -30.79 4.69 -23.01
N PHE A 87 -30.66 5.22 -21.79
CA PHE A 87 -31.78 5.27 -20.84
C PHE A 87 -32.93 6.18 -21.33
N PRO A 88 -32.69 7.41 -21.85
CA PRO A 88 -33.78 8.21 -22.41
C PRO A 88 -34.40 7.58 -23.65
N ALA A 89 -33.60 6.94 -24.51
CA ALA A 89 -34.12 6.24 -25.68
C ALA A 89 -35.06 5.09 -25.29
N LEU A 90 -34.67 4.26 -24.31
CA LEU A 90 -35.53 3.21 -23.76
C LEU A 90 -36.79 3.78 -23.12
N PHE A 91 -36.67 4.88 -22.37
CA PHE A 91 -37.82 5.53 -21.75
C PHE A 91 -38.83 6.03 -22.81
N ILE A 92 -38.35 6.64 -23.89
CA ILE A 92 -39.20 7.09 -25.00
C ILE A 92 -39.91 5.91 -25.66
N VAL A 93 -39.23 4.79 -25.88
CA VAL A 93 -39.82 3.60 -26.52
C VAL A 93 -40.91 2.96 -25.64
N ILE A 94 -40.70 2.91 -24.32
CA ILE A 94 -41.63 2.27 -23.38
C ILE A 94 -42.80 3.20 -23.04
N VAL A 95 -42.51 4.44 -22.65
CA VAL A 95 -43.50 5.40 -22.14
C VAL A 95 -44.17 6.18 -23.27
N GLY A 96 -43.47 6.41 -24.38
CA GLY A 96 -43.97 7.12 -25.56
C GLY A 96 -45.33 6.64 -26.07
N PRO A 97 -45.56 5.32 -26.29
CA PRO A 97 -46.88 4.83 -26.73
C PRO A 97 -47.91 4.76 -25.59
N ALA A 98 -47.48 4.73 -24.33
CA ALA A 98 -48.37 4.67 -23.17
C ALA A 98 -48.96 6.04 -22.80
N LEU A 99 -48.20 7.13 -23.00
CA LEU A 99 -48.66 8.50 -22.74
C LEU A 99 -49.98 8.86 -23.43
N PRO A 100 -50.12 8.78 -24.77
CA PRO A 100 -51.37 9.12 -25.43
C PRO A 100 -52.51 8.18 -25.05
N ARG A 101 -52.22 6.90 -24.73
CA ARG A 101 -53.23 5.94 -24.25
C ARG A 101 -53.76 6.31 -22.87
N LEU A 102 -52.89 6.76 -21.96
CA LEU A 102 -53.28 7.23 -20.63
C LEU A 102 -54.06 8.54 -20.70
N PHE A 103 -53.62 9.52 -21.51
CA PHE A 103 -54.38 10.77 -21.69
C PHE A 103 -55.76 10.53 -22.30
N ALA A 104 -55.89 9.60 -23.25
CA ALA A 104 -57.19 9.21 -23.80
C ALA A 104 -58.07 8.46 -22.79
N ALA A 105 -57.49 7.69 -21.87
CA ALA A 105 -58.22 6.96 -20.83
C ALA A 105 -58.68 7.85 -19.67
N PHE A 106 -57.91 8.89 -19.33
CA PHE A 106 -58.25 9.87 -18.27
C PHE A 106 -59.05 11.08 -18.80
N GLY A 107 -59.09 11.31 -20.11
CA GLY A 107 -59.83 12.41 -20.75
C GLY A 107 -61.33 12.14 -21.00
N LYS A 108 -61.92 11.16 -20.31
CA LYS A 108 -63.36 10.87 -20.31
C LYS A 108 -63.96 11.11 -18.94
#